data_AF-A0A954L8S1-F1
#
_entry.id   AF-A0A954L8S1-F1
#
_cell.length_a   1.000
_cell.length_b   1.000
_cell.length_c   1.000
_cell.angle_alpha   90.00
_cell.angle_beta   90.00
_cell.angle_gamma   90.00
#
_symmetry.space_group_name_H-M   'P 1'
#
loop_
_entity.id
_entity.type
_entity.pdbx_description
1 polymer ?
#
loop_
_entity_poly.entity_id
_entity_poly.type
_entity_poly.pdbx_seq_one_letter_code
_entity_poly.pdbx_strand_id
1 'polypeptide(L)'
;IITNCIVMGRAEAFAMKNSPGISFLDGIGNGLGYSGVLLIVGFVRELTGSGKLFGHVVLKSATDGGWYQTNGLMLISPSAFFLIGLLVWLNRTIRPGQVDAS
;
A
#
# COMPACT_ATOMS: atom_id res chain seq x y z
N ILE A 1 9.34 1.62 13.00
CA ILE A 1 10.21 1.49 11.81
C ILE A 1 11.25 0.39 12.00
N ILE A 2 12.02 0.39 13.11
CA ILE A 2 13.10 -0.59 13.36
C ILE A 2 12.57 -2.05 13.40
N THR A 3 11.39 -2.27 13.97
CA THR A 3 10.73 -3.59 14.05
C THR A 3 9.97 -3.99 12.78
N ASN A 4 10.14 -3.26 11.67
CA ASN A 4 9.45 -3.62 10.43
C ASN A 4 10.10 -4.84 9.78
N CYS A 5 9.28 -5.86 9.49
CA CYS A 5 9.70 -7.11 8.89
C CYS A 5 10.40 -6.95 7.54
N ILE A 6 10.05 -5.93 6.72
CA ILE A 6 10.72 -5.69 5.43
C ILE A 6 12.17 -5.23 5.62
N VAL A 7 12.43 -4.43 6.65
CA VAL A 7 13.76 -3.88 6.94
C VAL A 7 14.66 -4.99 7.45
N MET A 8 14.19 -5.75 8.44
CA MET A 8 14.92 -6.91 8.98
C MET A 8 15.15 -7.98 7.90
N GLY A 9 14.11 -8.33 7.13
CA GLY A 9 14.21 -9.36 6.09
C GLY A 9 15.19 -9.01 4.96
N ARG A 10 15.21 -7.76 4.48
CA ARG A 10 16.20 -7.33 3.46
C ARG A 10 17.60 -7.17 4.05
N ALA A 11 17.71 -6.74 5.31
CA ALA A 11 19.01 -6.66 5.99
C ALA A 11 19.67 -8.03 6.06
N GLU A 12 18.93 -9.06 6.49
CA GLU A 12 19.43 -10.43 6.63
C GLU A 12 19.69 -11.12 5.28
N ALA A 13 18.79 -10.95 4.31
CA ALA A 13 18.87 -11.65 3.03
C ALA A 13 19.89 -11.03 2.05
N PHE A 14 20.03 -9.69 2.06
CA PHE A 14 20.79 -8.99 1.03
C PHE A 14 21.89 -8.08 1.60
N ALA A 15 21.59 -7.25 2.61
CA ALA A 15 22.53 -6.23 3.06
C ALA A 15 23.81 -6.79 3.69
N MET A 16 23.71 -7.88 4.46
CA MET A 16 24.88 -8.51 5.11
C MET A 16 25.85 -9.20 4.15
N LYS A 17 25.42 -9.51 2.92
CA LYS A 17 26.19 -10.31 1.96
C LYS A 17 26.74 -9.50 0.78
N ASN A 18 26.39 -8.21 0.68
CA ASN A 18 26.71 -7.35 -0.46
C ASN A 18 27.38 -6.04 -0.03
N SER A 19 28.01 -5.37 -0.99
CA SER A 19 28.65 -4.07 -0.75
C SER A 19 27.63 -2.97 -0.41
N PRO A 20 28.00 -1.94 0.38
CA PRO A 20 27.06 -0.92 0.85
C PRO A 20 26.31 -0.19 -0.28
N GLY A 21 26.94 0.06 -1.42
CA GLY A 21 26.33 0.77 -2.55
C GLY A 21 25.18 -0.02 -3.20
N ILE A 22 25.35 -1.33 -3.39
CA ILE A 22 24.30 -2.18 -4.00
C ILE A 22 23.18 -2.42 -2.99
N SER A 23 23.52 -2.62 -1.72
CA SER A 23 22.56 -2.74 -0.61
C SER A 23 21.72 -1.47 -0.42
N PHE A 24 22.31 -0.29 -0.67
CA PHE A 24 21.58 0.99 -0.64
C PHE A 24 20.54 1.07 -1.76
N LEU A 25 20.91 0.70 -2.98
CA LEU A 25 19.97 0.69 -4.11
C LEU A 25 18.82 -0.31 -3.89
N ASP A 26 19.13 -1.47 -3.30
CA ASP A 26 18.11 -2.45 -2.88
C ASP A 26 17.14 -1.86 -1.84
N GLY A 27 17.66 -1.19 -0.82
CA GLY A 27 16.85 -0.51 0.19
C GLY A 27 15.92 0.53 -0.43
N ILE A 28 16.40 1.34 -1.37
CA ILE A 28 15.58 2.31 -2.11
C ILE A 28 14.49 1.61 -2.91
N GLY A 29 14.82 0.58 -3.69
CA GLY A 29 13.84 -0.13 -4.52
C GLY A 29 12.70 -0.73 -3.69
N ASN A 30 13.04 -1.42 -2.60
CA ASN A 30 12.04 -2.00 -1.70
C ASN A 30 11.23 -0.93 -0.95
N GLY A 31 11.88 0.15 -0.51
CA GLY A 31 11.23 1.28 0.15
C GLY A 31 10.24 2.00 -0.77
N LEU A 32 10.63 2.27 -2.01
CA LEU A 32 9.77 2.89 -3.03
C LEU A 32 8.58 1.99 -3.37
N GLY A 33 8.81 0.68 -3.57
CA GLY A 33 7.74 -0.28 -3.81
C GLY A 33 6.73 -0.32 -2.65
N TYR A 34 7.21 -0.42 -1.41
CA TYR A 34 6.37 -0.41 -0.22
C TYR A 34 5.59 0.90 -0.08
N SER A 35 6.25 2.04 -0.27
CA SER A 35 5.60 3.36 -0.21
C SER A 35 4.53 3.53 -1.29
N GLY A 36 4.77 3.06 -2.52
CA GLY A 36 3.81 3.11 -3.61
C GLY A 36 2.54 2.33 -3.29
N VAL A 37 2.66 1.12 -2.73
CA VAL A 37 1.50 0.34 -2.27
C VAL A 37 0.73 1.09 -1.17
N LEU A 38 1.43 1.66 -0.19
CA LEU A 38 0.78 2.42 0.88
C LEU A 38 0.07 3.68 0.37
N LEU A 39 0.65 4.39 -0.59
CA LEU A 39 0.03 5.57 -1.19
C LEU A 39 -1.25 5.21 -1.93
N ILE A 40 -1.26 4.13 -2.72
CA ILE A 40 -2.45 3.67 -3.44
C ILE A 40 -3.55 3.25 -2.45
N VAL A 41 -3.19 2.44 -1.45
CA VAL A 41 -4.16 1.99 -0.43
C VAL A 41 -4.68 3.18 0.39
N GLY A 42 -3.81 4.12 0.77
CA GLY A 42 -4.16 5.33 1.49
C GLY A 42 -5.10 6.22 0.68
N PHE A 43 -4.80 6.45 -0.60
CA PHE A 43 -5.65 7.22 -1.52
C PHE A 43 -7.07 6.64 -1.57
N VAL A 44 -7.19 5.33 -1.79
CA VAL A 44 -8.50 4.68 -1.87
C VAL A 44 -9.24 4.78 -0.55
N ARG A 45 -8.56 4.55 0.58
CA ARG A 45 -9.16 4.63 1.92
C ARG A 45 -9.58 6.04 2.31
N GLU A 46 -8.81 7.06 1.97
CA GLU A 46 -9.14 8.45 2.32
C GLU A 46 -10.36 8.93 1.52
N LEU A 47 -10.34 8.66 0.21
CA LEU A 47 -11.40 9.04 -0.73
C LEU A 47 -12.74 8.40 -0.36
N THR A 48 -12.73 7.11 -0.01
CA THR A 48 -13.96 6.36 0.26
C THR A 48 -14.38 6.36 1.73
N GLY A 49 -13.42 6.46 2.65
CA GLY A 49 -13.68 6.50 4.08
C GLY A 49 -14.20 7.87 4.52
N SER A 50 -13.63 8.96 3.98
CA SER A 50 -13.94 10.32 4.45
C SER A 50 -14.47 11.26 3.36
N GLY A 51 -14.42 10.85 2.08
CA GLY A 51 -14.76 11.73 0.96
C GLY A 51 -13.71 12.80 0.66
N LYS A 52 -12.55 12.75 1.31
CA LYS A 52 -11.48 13.74 1.19
C LYS A 52 -10.23 13.11 0.56
N LEU A 53 -9.41 13.97 -0.01
CA LEU A 53 -8.10 13.60 -0.52
C LEU A 53 -7.10 14.68 -0.15
N PHE A 54 -6.05 14.32 0.59
CA PHE A 54 -5.05 15.28 1.11
C PHE A 54 -5.70 16.48 1.81
N GLY A 55 -6.81 16.26 2.52
CA GLY A 55 -7.57 17.31 3.20
C GLY A 55 -8.52 18.14 2.32
N HIS A 56 -8.49 17.98 1.00
CA HIS A 56 -9.47 18.59 0.09
C HIS A 56 -10.72 17.73 -0.04
N VAL A 57 -11.91 18.34 0.06
CA VAL A 57 -13.19 17.64 -0.10
C VAL A 57 -13.43 17.34 -1.57
N VAL A 58 -13.33 16.06 -1.96
CA VAL A 58 -13.56 15.61 -3.34
C VAL A 58 -14.98 15.08 -3.48
N LEU A 59 -15.42 14.28 -2.51
CA LEU A 59 -16.78 13.76 -2.41
C LEU A 59 -17.44 14.43 -1.21
N LYS A 60 -18.43 15.28 -1.48
CA LYS A 60 -19.16 15.98 -0.42
C LYS A 60 -19.98 14.94 0.35
N SER A 61 -19.65 14.77 1.63
CA SER A 61 -20.35 13.82 2.50
C SER A 61 -21.82 14.17 2.63
N ALA A 62 -22.69 13.17 2.65
CA ALA A 62 -24.12 13.33 2.82
C ALA A 62 -24.49 13.98 4.17
N THR A 63 -23.64 13.81 5.18
CA THR A 63 -23.77 14.48 6.48
C THR A 63 -23.52 15.99 6.40
N ASP A 64 -22.73 16.44 5.42
CA ASP A 64 -22.44 17.86 5.13
C ASP A 64 -23.32 18.41 3.98
N GLY A 65 -24.47 17.77 3.71
CA GLY A 65 -25.39 18.16 2.64
C GLY A 65 -24.90 17.82 1.23
N GLY A 66 -24.03 16.81 1.10
CA GLY A 66 -23.62 16.20 -0.17
C GLY A 66 -24.40 14.94 -0.53
N TRP A 67 -23.88 14.16 -1.48
CA TRP A 67 -24.51 12.94 -1.99
C TRP A 67 -23.79 11.66 -1.58
N TYR A 68 -22.56 11.77 -1.03
CA TYR A 68 -21.71 10.63 -0.76
C TYR A 68 -21.86 10.12 0.67
N GLN A 69 -22.26 8.86 0.85
CA GLN A 69 -22.27 8.20 2.16
C GLN A 69 -20.88 7.64 2.46
N THR A 70 -20.24 8.12 3.51
CA THR A 70 -18.89 7.70 3.92
C THR A 70 -18.87 6.24 4.36
N ASN A 71 -17.89 5.47 3.88
CA ASN A 71 -17.75 4.07 4.24
C ASN A 71 -16.88 3.89 5.49
N GLY A 72 -17.51 3.74 6.66
CA GLY A 72 -16.81 3.52 7.94
C GLY A 72 -15.91 2.28 7.95
N LEU A 73 -16.19 1.27 7.12
CA LEU A 73 -15.35 0.08 6.99
C LEU A 73 -13.98 0.39 6.39
N MET A 74 -13.86 1.41 5.53
CA MET A 74 -12.58 1.78 4.90
C MET A 74 -11.63 2.53 5.83
N LEU A 75 -12.11 2.95 7.00
CA LEU A 75 -11.29 3.59 8.03
C LEU A 75 -10.61 2.57 8.95
N ILE A 76 -11.15 1.37 9.11
CA ILE A 76 -10.63 0.34 10.01
C ILE A 76 -9.65 -0.62 9.31
N SER A 77 -8.78 -1.26 10.09
CA SER A 77 -7.74 -2.20 9.64
C SER A 77 -8.18 -3.27 8.61
N PRO A 78 -9.36 -3.93 8.71
CA PRO A 78 -9.73 -4.99 7.78
C PRO A 78 -9.83 -4.54 6.31
N SER A 79 -10.13 -3.26 6.05
CA SER A 79 -10.17 -2.74 4.68
C SER A 79 -8.82 -2.81 3.96
N ALA A 80 -7.71 -2.64 4.69
CA ALA A 80 -6.38 -2.68 4.10
C ALA A 80 -6.05 -4.08 3.55
N PHE A 81 -6.51 -5.16 4.20
CA PHE A 81 -6.31 -6.52 3.72
C PHE A 81 -7.04 -6.77 2.40
N PHE A 82 -8.29 -6.31 2.27
CA PHE A 82 -9.04 -6.45 1.01
C PHE A 82 -8.38 -5.67 -0.13
N LEU A 83 -7.96 -4.43 0.12
CA LEU A 83 -7.31 -3.60 -0.90
C LEU A 83 -5.97 -4.18 -1.34
N ILE A 84 -5.14 -4.63 -0.41
CA ILE A 84 -3.86 -5.27 -0.75
C ILE A 84 -4.11 -6.60 -1.48
N GLY A 85 -5.09 -7.40 -1.06
CA GLY A 85 -5.47 -8.63 -1.74
C GLY A 85 -5.90 -8.40 -3.20
N LEU A 86 -6.72 -7.38 -3.44
CA LEU A 86 -7.12 -6.97 -4.80
C LEU A 86 -5.93 -6.44 -5.62
N LEU A 87 -5.02 -5.68 -5.02
CA LEU A 87 -3.82 -5.21 -5.70
C LEU A 87 -2.90 -6.36 -6.10
N VAL A 88 -2.71 -7.35 -5.24
CA VAL A 88 -1.93 -8.56 -5.55
C VAL A 88 -2.61 -9.38 -6.65
N TRP A 89 -3.93 -9.56 -6.57
CA TRP A 89 -4.71 -10.23 -7.60
C TRP A 89 -4.58 -9.53 -8.97
N LEU A 90 -4.72 -8.21 -9.00
CA LEU A 90 -4.57 -7.41 -10.21
C LEU A 90 -3.15 -7.55 -10.79
N ASN A 91 -2.12 -7.43 -9.94
CA ASN A 91 -0.74 -7.57 -10.38
C ASN A 91 -0.47 -8.96 -10.99
N ARG A 92 -0.94 -10.03 -10.33
CA ARG A 92 -0.83 -11.41 -10.82
C ARG A 92 -1.61 -11.65 -12.11
N THR A 93 -2.75 -10.99 -12.28
CA THR A 93 -3.55 -11.08 -13.51
C THR A 93 -2.85 -10.42 -14.70
N ILE A 94 -2.19 -9.28 -14.47
CA ILE A 94 -1.42 -8.56 -15.51
C ILE A 94 -0.08 -9.28 -15.79
N ARG A 95 0.53 -9.87 -14.76
CA ARG A 95 1.83 -10.56 -14.84
C ARG A 95 1.69 -12.01 -14.35
N PRO A 96 1.12 -12.90 -15.18
CA PRO A 96 0.87 -14.28 -14.79
C PRO A 96 2.14 -15.07 -14.48
N GLY A 97 3.31 -14.64 -14.98
CA GLY A 97 4.61 -15.28 -14.68
C GLY A 97 5.09 -15.17 -13.23
N GLN A 98 4.37 -14.44 -12.36
CA GLN A 98 4.62 -14.37 -10.90
C GLN A 98 3.67 -15.28 -10.10
N VAL A 99 2.72 -15.94 -10.76
CA VAL A 99 1.96 -17.03 -10.15
C VAL A 99 2.89 -18.22 -10.16
N ASP A 100 3.34 -18.65 -8.99
CA ASP A 100 4.22 -19.81 -8.86
C ASP A 100 3.60 -20.98 -9.64
N ALA A 101 4.24 -21.36 -10.74
CA ALA A 101 4.06 -22.67 -11.33
C ALA A 101 4.73 -23.64 -10.35
N SER A 102 3.94 -24.12 -9.39
CA SER A 102 4.23 -25.36 -8.69
C SER A 102 4.44 -26.49 -9.68
#